data_AF-A0A945DPD8-F1
#
_entry.id   AF-A0A945DPD8-F1
#
_cell.length_a   1.000
_cell.length_b   1.000
_cell.length_c   1.000
_cell.angle_alpha   90.00
_cell.angle_beta   90.00
_cell.angle_gamma   90.00
#
_symmetry.space_group_name_H-M   'P 1'
#
loop_
_entity.id
_entity.type
_entity.pdbx_description
1 polymer ?
#
loop_
_entity_poly.entity_id
_entity_poly.type
_entity_poly.pdbx_seq_one_letter_code
_entity_poly.pdbx_strand_id
1 'polypeptide(L)'
;MQSILEEGMPQCLEYLESVTPESGYMVGDTLSIADFAVTTCFLQARYGDFDVDGAVAPKVRSYLDRAFAGPLVVKRMEAEKAAVDAIAPGLL
;
A
#
# COMPACT_ATOMS: atom_id res chain seq x y z
N MET A 1 -3.20 -4.65 19.14
CA MET A 1 -3.99 -4.41 17.90
C MET A 1 -4.53 -2.99 17.88
N GLN A 2 -5.26 -2.55 18.92
CA GLN A 2 -5.79 -1.19 19.00
C GLN A 2 -4.72 -0.09 18.84
N SER A 3 -3.60 -0.17 19.58
CA SER A 3 -2.50 0.80 19.49
C SER A 3 -1.83 0.87 18.11
N ILE A 4 -1.87 -0.21 17.32
CA ILE A 4 -1.31 -0.20 15.96
C ILE A 4 -2.19 0.65 15.05
N LEU A 5 -3.51 0.58 15.20
CA LEU A 5 -4.44 1.35 14.36
C LEU A 5 -4.55 2.81 14.82
N GLU A 6 -4.51 3.05 16.13
CA GLU A 6 -4.72 4.40 16.70
C GLU A 6 -3.45 5.25 16.75
N GLU A 7 -2.27 4.63 16.87
CA GLU A 7 -1.00 5.35 17.05
C GLU A 7 0.00 4.97 15.96
N GLY A 8 0.23 3.66 15.78
CA GLY A 8 1.28 3.16 14.87
C GLY A 8 1.03 3.53 13.41
N MET A 9 -0.17 3.28 12.89
CA MET A 9 -0.53 3.55 11.51
C MET A 9 -0.52 5.06 11.20
N PRO A 10 -1.12 5.94 12.03
CA PRO A 10 -0.98 7.38 11.86
C PRO A 10 0.48 7.85 11.80
N GLN A 11 1.35 7.38 12.70
CA GLN A 11 2.78 7.73 12.69
C GLN A 11 3.50 7.22 11.44
N CYS A 12 3.19 5.99 11.00
CA CYS A 12 3.73 5.44 9.76
C CYS A 12 3.29 6.26 8.56
N LEU A 13 2.02 6.65 8.47
CA LEU A 13 1.50 7.47 7.38
C LEU A 13 2.09 8.88 7.40
N GLU A 14 2.25 9.51 8.57
CA GLU A 14 2.93 10.80 8.70
C GLU A 14 4.36 10.74 8.17
N TYR A 15 5.12 9.71 8.57
CA TYR A 15 6.47 9.50 8.05
C TYR A 15 6.47 9.27 6.55
N LEU A 16 5.66 8.33 6.05
CA LEU A 16 5.60 8.01 4.63
C LEU A 16 5.17 9.22 3.80
N GLU A 17 4.20 10.02 4.24
CA GLU A 17 3.77 11.24 3.56
C GLU A 17 4.90 12.28 3.50
N SER A 18 5.76 12.34 4.52
CA SER A 18 6.90 13.25 4.54
C SER A 18 8.01 12.87 3.54
N VAL A 19 8.18 11.58 3.25
CA VAL A 19 9.27 11.07 2.37
C VAL A 19 8.81 10.65 0.98
N THR A 20 7.51 10.39 0.80
CA THR A 20 6.97 9.95 -0.50
C THR A 20 7.06 11.11 -1.50
N PRO A 21 7.67 10.89 -2.67
CA PRO A 21 7.74 11.94 -3.68
C PRO A 21 6.39 12.14 -4.35
N GLU A 22 6.15 13.35 -4.85
CA GLU A 22 4.91 13.68 -5.59
C GLU A 22 4.69 12.78 -6.81
N SER A 23 5.78 12.33 -7.44
CA SER A 23 5.76 11.41 -8.58
C SER A 23 6.99 10.51 -8.58
N GLY A 24 6.95 9.43 -9.36
CA GLY A 24 8.05 8.46 -9.44
C GLY A 24 8.00 7.40 -8.34
N TYR A 25 9.20 6.98 -7.91
CA TYR A 25 9.47 5.85 -7.01
C TYR A 25 9.91 6.34 -5.63
N MET A 26 9.81 5.50 -4.59
CA MET A 26 10.12 5.89 -3.21
C MET A 26 11.55 6.40 -3.01
N VAL A 27 12.52 5.85 -3.75
CA VAL A 27 13.94 6.21 -3.62
C VAL A 27 14.60 6.28 -5.00
N GLY A 28 15.10 7.46 -5.35
CA GLY A 28 15.78 7.70 -6.63
C GLY A 28 14.83 7.69 -7.83
N ASP A 29 15.40 7.49 -9.03
CA ASP A 29 14.67 7.64 -10.30
C ASP A 29 14.16 6.31 -10.89
N THR A 30 14.36 5.19 -10.19
CA THR A 30 14.03 3.85 -10.67
C THR A 30 13.37 3.00 -9.59
N LEU A 31 12.53 2.05 -10.01
CA LEU A 31 11.90 1.06 -9.11
C LEU A 31 12.96 0.34 -8.26
N SER A 32 12.72 0.29 -6.95
CA SER A 32 13.68 -0.19 -5.97
C SER A 32 13.02 -1.15 -4.94
N ILE A 33 13.84 -1.68 -4.03
CA ILE A 33 13.33 -2.48 -2.90
C ILE A 33 12.43 -1.66 -1.96
N ALA A 34 12.60 -0.34 -1.87
CA ALA A 34 11.76 0.51 -1.05
C ALA A 34 10.31 0.50 -1.56
N ASP A 35 10.14 0.51 -2.88
CA ASP A 35 8.82 0.45 -3.50
C ASP A 35 8.12 -0.88 -3.19
N PHE A 36 8.84 -2.00 -3.35
CA PHE A 36 8.30 -3.32 -3.04
C PHE A 36 7.95 -3.47 -1.57
N ALA A 37 8.77 -2.95 -0.66
CA ALA A 37 8.53 -3.02 0.77
C ALA A 37 7.24 -2.29 1.16
N VAL A 38 7.06 -1.06 0.67
CA VAL A 38 5.88 -0.25 0.96
C VAL A 38 4.64 -0.84 0.29
N THR A 39 4.69 -1.09 -1.02
CA THR A 39 3.54 -1.56 -1.79
C THR A 39 3.05 -2.92 -1.30
N THR A 40 3.94 -3.85 -0.93
CA THR A 40 3.53 -5.18 -0.42
C THR A 40 2.79 -5.07 0.91
N CYS A 41 3.26 -4.22 1.84
CA CYS A 41 2.59 -4.01 3.13
C CYS A 41 1.17 -3.45 2.94
N PHE A 42 1.00 -2.44 2.08
CA PHE A 42 -0.32 -1.86 1.84
C PHE A 42 -1.23 -2.74 0.98
N LEU A 43 -0.67 -3.57 0.08
CA LEU A 43 -1.47 -4.55 -0.64
C LEU A 43 -2.10 -5.56 0.32
N GLN A 44 -1.31 -6.08 1.26
CA GLN A 44 -1.81 -6.99 2.29
C GLN A 44 -2.83 -6.32 3.20
N ALA A 45 -2.62 -5.05 3.55
CA ALA A 45 -3.58 -4.28 4.33
C ALA A 45 -4.94 -4.13 3.61
N ARG A 46 -4.95 -3.97 2.28
CA ARG A 46 -6.19 -3.96 1.48
C ARG A 46 -6.95 -5.28 1.54
N TYR A 47 -6.26 -6.41 1.65
CA TYR A 47 -6.90 -7.71 1.93
C TYR A 47 -7.43 -7.83 3.36
N GLY A 48 -7.31 -6.79 4.17
CA GLY A 48 -7.95 -6.63 5.48
C GLY A 48 -8.88 -5.42 5.55
N ASP A 49 -9.41 -4.96 4.41
CA ASP A 49 -10.31 -3.79 4.29
C ASP A 49 -9.69 -2.46 4.72
N PHE A 50 -8.36 -2.37 4.73
CA PHE A 50 -7.65 -1.13 5.02
C PHE A 50 -7.19 -0.45 3.72
N ASP A 51 -7.56 0.81 3.56
CA ASP A 51 -7.02 1.68 2.51
C ASP A 51 -6.56 3.01 3.10
N VAL A 52 -5.59 3.64 2.44
CA VAL A 52 -5.06 4.93 2.88
C VAL A 52 -6.04 6.04 2.49
N ASP A 53 -6.47 6.82 3.47
CA ASP A 53 -7.28 8.02 3.24
C ASP A 53 -6.44 9.10 2.54
N GLY A 54 -6.83 9.45 1.32
CA GLY A 54 -6.18 10.49 0.52
C GLY A 54 -6.32 11.89 1.11
N ALA A 55 -7.27 12.13 2.01
CA ALA A 55 -7.37 13.39 2.76
C ALA A 55 -6.29 13.51 3.86
N VAL A 56 -5.77 12.38 4.35
CA VAL A 56 -4.75 12.32 5.41
C VAL A 56 -3.35 12.24 4.83
N ALA A 57 -3.13 11.36 3.85
CA ALA A 57 -1.82 11.08 3.25
C ALA A 57 -1.90 11.09 1.71
N PRO A 58 -2.07 12.28 1.08
CA PRO A 58 -2.32 12.39 -0.35
C PRO A 58 -1.16 11.88 -1.23
N LYS A 59 0.10 12.11 -0.85
CA LYS A 59 1.25 11.60 -1.63
C LYS A 59 1.34 10.09 -1.53
N VAL A 60 1.17 9.53 -0.33
CA VAL A 60 1.15 8.06 -0.13
C VAL A 60 0.03 7.44 -0.95
N ARG A 61 -1.17 8.02 -0.88
CA ARG A 61 -2.32 7.53 -1.65
C ARG A 61 -2.05 7.53 -3.15
N SER A 62 -1.56 8.66 -3.69
CA SER A 62 -1.20 8.80 -5.10
C SER A 62 -0.10 7.83 -5.53
N TYR A 63 0.92 7.61 -4.68
CA TYR A 63 1.96 6.61 -4.92
C TYR A 63 1.39 5.20 -4.98
N LEU A 64 0.57 4.81 -4.01
CA LEU A 64 -0.04 3.48 -3.95
C LEU A 64 -0.98 3.21 -5.13
N ASP A 65 -1.77 4.19 -5.55
CA ASP A 65 -2.63 4.06 -6.73
C ASP A 65 -1.81 3.74 -7.99
N ARG A 66 -0.66 4.40 -8.19
CA ARG A 66 0.28 4.07 -9.29
C ARG A 66 0.92 2.70 -9.12
N ALA A 67 1.35 2.37 -7.90
CA ALA A 67 2.03 1.10 -7.63
C ALA A 67 1.10 -0.09 -7.86
N PHE A 68 -0.15 -0.03 -7.39
CA PHE A 68 -1.15 -1.08 -7.57
C PHE A 68 -1.62 -1.21 -9.02
N ALA A 69 -1.64 -0.11 -9.79
CA ALA A 69 -1.88 -0.15 -11.22
C ALA A 69 -0.70 -0.71 -12.03
N GLY A 70 0.48 -0.89 -11.41
CA GLY A 70 1.67 -1.42 -12.06
C GLY A 70 1.50 -2.90 -12.47
N PRO A 71 1.99 -3.31 -13.65
CA PRO A 71 1.72 -4.65 -14.21
C PRO A 71 2.24 -5.79 -13.33
N LEU A 72 3.34 -5.57 -12.60
CA LEU A 72 3.88 -6.55 -11.65
C LEU A 72 2.92 -6.81 -10.48
N VAL A 73 2.28 -5.75 -9.98
CA VAL A 73 1.40 -5.82 -8.83
C VAL A 73 0.02 -6.33 -9.23
N VAL A 74 -0.51 -5.90 -10.38
CA VAL A 74 -1.74 -6.47 -10.95
C VAL A 74 -1.60 -7.98 -11.12
N LYS A 75 -0.53 -8.43 -11.78
CA LYS A 75 -0.27 -9.88 -11.95
C LYS A 75 -0.13 -10.62 -10.62
N ARG A 76 0.43 -9.95 -9.60
CA ARG A 76 0.54 -10.50 -8.25
C ARG A 76 -0.85 -10.68 -7.65
N MET A 77 -1.66 -9.63 -7.60
CA MET A 77 -3.05 -9.66 -7.09
C MET A 77 -3.89 -10.75 -7.74
N GLU A 78 -3.81 -10.90 -9.06
CA GLU A 78 -4.50 -11.98 -9.79
C GLU A 78 -4.10 -13.37 -9.30
N ALA A 79 -2.81 -13.59 -9.05
CA ALA A 79 -2.29 -14.88 -8.60
C ALA A 79 -2.69 -15.22 -7.15
N GLU A 80 -2.92 -14.22 -6.29
CA GLU A 80 -3.27 -14.42 -4.88
C GLU A 80 -4.77 -14.36 -4.60
N LYS A 81 -5.60 -13.89 -5.56
CA LYS A 81 -7.05 -13.75 -5.39
C LYS A 81 -7.71 -14.98 -4.77
N ALA A 82 -7.43 -16.18 -5.30
CA ALA A 82 -8.01 -17.42 -4.78
C ALA A 82 -7.59 -17.73 -3.33
N ALA A 83 -6.35 -17.40 -2.95
CA ALA A 83 -5.87 -17.59 -1.58
C ALA A 83 -6.50 -16.57 -0.62
N VAL A 84 -6.63 -15.31 -1.06
CA VAL A 84 -7.28 -14.25 -0.26
C VAL A 84 -8.77 -14.55 -0.09
N ASP A 85 -9.48 -14.93 -1.15
CA ASP A 85 -10.91 -15.30 -1.08
C ASP A 85 -11.17 -16.47 -0.13
N ALA A 86 -10.21 -17.41 0.00
CA ALA A 86 -10.31 -18.53 0.93
C ALA A 86 -10.13 -18.11 2.41
N ILE A 87 -9.40 -17.03 2.67
CA ILE A 87 -9.07 -16.53 4.02
C ILE A 87 -10.08 -15.44 4.46
N ALA A 88 -10.47 -14.56 3.53
CA ALA A 88 -11.37 -13.44 3.73
C ALA A 88 -12.43 -13.40 2.59
N PRO A 89 -13.47 -14.27 2.67
CA PRO A 89 -14.45 -14.39 1.60
C PRO A 89 -15.22 -13.08 1.36
N GLY A 90 -15.31 -12.66 0.09
CA GLY A 90 -16.12 -11.51 -0.33
C GLY A 90 -15.44 -10.14 -0.21
N LEU A 91 -14.14 -10.09 0.09
CA LEU A 91 -13.37 -8.85 0.20
C LEU A 91 -12.73 -8.39 -1.13
N LEU A 92 -12.61 -9.29 -2.12
CA LEU A 92 -12.01 -9.04 -3.44
C LEU A 92 -12.95 -9.40 -4.59
#